data_AF-A0A8K0PAX5-F1
#
_entry.id   AF-A0A8K0PAX5-F1
#
_cell.length_a   1.000
_cell.length_b   1.000
_cell.length_c   1.000
_cell.angle_alpha   90.00
_cell.angle_beta   90.00
_cell.angle_gamma   90.00
#
_symmetry.space_group_name_H-M   'P 1'
#
loop_
_entity.id
_entity.type
_entity.pdbx_description
1 polymer ?
#
loop_
_entity_poly.entity_id
_entity_poly.type
_entity_poly.pdbx_seq_one_letter_code
_entity_poly.pdbx_strand_id
1 'polypeptide(L)'
;MNRDPTDTVASKTSNLIRKSGLPEEMMGRMHPGAPAPPRLYGLPKIHKEGAPLRPIVSAINSPTYNLAKVLSSLMAPLRWTM
;
A
#
# COMPACT_ATOMS: atom_id res chain seq x y z
N MET A 1 -19.42 11.10 -9.07
CA MET A 1 -18.47 10.26 -8.33
C MET A 1 -18.90 8.81 -8.49
N ASN A 2 -18.42 8.08 -9.50
CA ASN A 2 -18.81 6.67 -9.68
C ASN A 2 -17.73 5.84 -10.40
N ARG A 3 -16.46 6.22 -10.24
CA ARG A 3 -15.35 5.53 -10.90
C ARG A 3 -14.36 5.06 -9.83
N ASP A 4 -13.95 3.82 -9.95
CA ASP A 4 -12.85 3.26 -9.16
C ASP A 4 -11.59 4.13 -9.39
N PRO A 5 -10.99 4.73 -8.34
CA PRO A 5 -9.81 5.56 -8.48
C PRO A 5 -8.52 4.75 -8.66
N THR A 6 -8.56 3.41 -8.59
CA THR A 6 -7.37 2.53 -8.61
C THR A 6 -6.41 2.88 -9.75
N ASP A 7 -6.90 2.96 -10.99
CA ASP A 7 -6.07 3.28 -12.16
C ASP A 7 -5.51 4.71 -12.11
N THR A 8 -6.28 5.65 -11.57
CA THR A 8 -5.86 7.05 -11.43
C THR A 8 -4.72 7.15 -10.42
N VAL A 9 -4.84 6.46 -9.30
CA VAL A 9 -3.80 6.42 -8.27
C VAL A 9 -2.56 5.68 -8.80
N ALA A 10 -2.73 4.55 -9.50
CA ALA A 10 -1.62 3.81 -10.09
C ALA A 10 -0.84 4.64 -11.10
N SER A 11 -1.55 5.34 -12.00
CA SER A 11 -0.94 6.25 -12.98
C SER A 11 -0.20 7.40 -12.30
N LYS A 12 -0.78 7.98 -11.25
CA LYS A 12 -0.15 9.05 -10.47
C LYS A 12 1.12 8.54 -9.76
N THR A 13 1.07 7.36 -9.16
CA THR A 13 2.22 6.73 -8.50
C THR A 13 3.34 6.47 -9.50
N SER A 14 3.07 5.84 -10.64
CA SER A 14 4.09 5.60 -11.68
C SER A 14 4.73 6.90 -12.19
N ASN A 15 3.93 7.97 -12.35
CA ASN A 15 4.46 9.27 -12.74
C ASN A 15 5.37 9.89 -11.68
N LEU A 16 5.05 9.75 -10.40
CA LEU A 16 5.89 10.25 -9.31
C LEU A 16 7.19 9.45 -9.19
N ILE A 17 7.12 8.13 -9.33
CA ILE A 17 8.31 7.26 -9.35
C ILE A 17 9.25 7.70 -10.48
N ARG A 18 8.75 7.87 -11.71
CA ARG A 18 9.56 8.33 -12.84
C ARG A 18 10.19 9.71 -12.62
N LYS A 19 9.48 10.62 -11.93
CA LYS A 19 9.98 11.97 -11.63
C LYS A 19 10.95 12.03 -10.45
N SER A 20 11.14 10.93 -9.73
CA SER A 20 11.97 10.91 -8.51
C SER A 20 13.48 11.01 -8.78
N GLY A 21 13.93 10.68 -10.00
CA GLY A 21 15.37 10.66 -10.34
C GLY A 21 16.15 9.54 -9.64
N LEU A 22 15.46 8.53 -9.11
CA LEU A 22 16.07 7.37 -8.46
C LEU A 22 16.65 6.38 -9.50
N PRO A 23 17.59 5.50 -9.11
CA PRO A 23 18.09 4.44 -9.97
C PRO A 23 16.97 3.58 -10.58
N GLU A 24 17.11 3.22 -11.86
CA GLU A 24 16.11 2.47 -12.62
C GLU A 24 15.72 1.14 -11.96
N GLU A 25 16.70 0.41 -11.42
CA GLU A 25 16.46 -0.83 -10.70
C GLU A 25 15.52 -0.63 -9.49
N MET A 26 15.73 0.47 -8.75
CA MET A 26 14.90 0.80 -7.59
C MET A 26 13.50 1.26 -8.02
N MET A 27 13.41 2.06 -9.09
CA MET A 27 12.11 2.47 -9.65
C MET A 27 11.30 1.28 -10.15
N GLY A 28 11.94 0.32 -10.83
CA GLY A 28 11.33 -0.94 -11.27
C GLY A 28 10.67 -1.71 -10.11
N ARG A 29 11.31 -1.74 -8.94
CA ARG A 29 10.78 -2.38 -7.73
C ARG A 29 9.63 -1.60 -7.07
N MET A 30 9.51 -0.30 -7.32
CA MET A 30 8.47 0.56 -6.76
C MET A 30 7.20 0.59 -7.62
N HIS A 31 7.29 0.23 -8.90
CA HIS A 31 6.16 0.33 -9.83
C HIS A 31 4.95 -0.51 -9.37
N PRO A 32 3.72 0.00 -9.54
CA PRO A 32 2.51 -0.76 -9.23
C PRO A 32 2.42 -2.00 -10.13
N GLY A 33 2.34 -3.20 -9.53
CA GLY A 33 2.13 -4.45 -10.26
C GLY A 33 0.70 -4.94 -10.13
N ALA A 34 -0.06 -4.92 -11.23
CA ALA A 34 -1.48 -5.32 -11.29
C ALA A 34 -2.34 -4.75 -10.13
N PRO A 35 -2.51 -3.43 -10.06
CA PRO A 35 -3.12 -2.77 -8.91
C PRO A 35 -4.60 -3.13 -8.75
N ALA A 36 -5.02 -3.33 -7.51
CA ALA A 36 -6.41 -3.55 -7.10
C ALA A 36 -6.80 -2.58 -5.98
N PRO A 37 -8.08 -2.24 -5.81
CA PRO A 37 -8.52 -1.41 -4.70
C PRO A 37 -8.23 -2.11 -3.35
N PRO A 38 -7.86 -1.35 -2.29
CA PRO A 38 -7.71 -1.91 -0.95
C PRO A 38 -8.98 -2.61 -0.47
N ARG A 39 -8.82 -3.74 0.23
CA ARG A 39 -9.95 -4.56 0.69
C ARG A 39 -10.26 -4.23 2.15
N LEU A 40 -11.50 -3.83 2.43
CA LEU A 40 -12.03 -3.69 3.77
C LEU A 40 -12.70 -5.00 4.20
N TYR A 41 -12.27 -5.57 5.32
CA TYR A 41 -12.92 -6.72 5.94
C TYR A 41 -12.88 -6.61 7.47
N GLY A 42 -13.72 -7.40 8.14
CA GLY A 42 -13.76 -7.46 9.60
C GLY A 42 -13.21 -8.78 10.12
N LEU A 43 -12.40 -8.74 11.18
CA LEU A 43 -12.07 -9.92 11.97
C LEU A 43 -12.83 -9.90 13.30
N PRO A 44 -13.48 -10.99 13.72
CA PRO A 44 -14.21 -11.01 14.98
C PRO A 44 -13.26 -10.86 16.18
N LYS A 45 -13.62 -9.98 17.12
CA LYS A 45 -12.96 -9.91 18.43
C LYS A 45 -13.56 -10.98 19.35
N ILE A 46 -13.14 -12.24 19.16
CA ILE A 46 -13.70 -13.43 19.85
C ILE A 46 -13.62 -13.41 21.39
N HIS A 47 -12.79 -12.54 21.96
CA HIS A 47 -12.64 -12.35 23.40
C HIS A 47 -13.61 -11.32 24.00
N LYS A 48 -14.49 -10.71 23.19
CA LYS A 48 -15.50 -9.75 23.65
C LYS A 48 -16.90 -10.34 23.46
N GLU A 49 -17.80 -10.02 24.39
CA GLU A 49 -19.20 -10.38 24.29
C GLU A 49 -19.80 -9.84 22.97
N GLY A 50 -20.64 -10.65 22.32
CA GLY A 50 -21.20 -10.35 21.00
C GLY A 50 -20.20 -10.39 19.83
N ALA A 51 -18.92 -10.71 20.08
CA ALA A 51 -17.86 -10.86 19.08
C ALA A 51 -17.77 -9.72 18.03
N PRO A 52 -17.70 -8.43 18.44
CA PRO A 52 -17.70 -7.30 17.52
C PRO A 52 -16.53 -7.38 16.50
N LEU A 53 -16.78 -6.93 15.27
CA LEU A 53 -15.76 -6.92 14.21
C LEU A 53 -14.68 -5.85 14.47
N ARG A 54 -13.42 -6.21 14.23
CA ARG A 54 -12.29 -5.28 14.05
C ARG A 54 -12.18 -5.00 12.55
N PRO A 55 -12.48 -3.78 12.07
CA PRO A 55 -12.28 -3.43 10.67
C PRO A 55 -10.78 -3.43 10.35
N ILE A 56 -10.41 -3.99 9.21
CA ILE A 56 -9.06 -4.06 8.66
C ILE A 56 -9.11 -3.63 7.21
N VAL A 57 -8.20 -2.72 6.83
CA VAL A 57 -7.97 -2.36 5.43
C VAL A 57 -6.68 -3.05 4.98
N SER A 58 -6.81 -4.03 4.07
CA SER A 58 -5.65 -4.63 3.43
C SER A 58 -5.26 -3.81 2.20
N ALA A 59 -4.04 -3.28 2.23
CA ALA A 59 -3.42 -2.57 1.12
C ALA A 59 -2.60 -3.50 0.20
N ILE A 60 -2.71 -4.83 0.34
CA ILE A 60 -2.04 -5.79 -0.54
C ILE A 60 -2.53 -5.56 -1.98
N ASN A 61 -1.59 -5.54 -2.93
CA ASN A 61 -1.82 -5.23 -4.34
C ASN A 61 -2.44 -3.84 -4.59
N SER A 62 -2.47 -2.94 -3.60
CA SER A 62 -2.88 -1.57 -3.84
C SER A 62 -1.91 -0.82 -4.76
N PRO A 63 -2.37 0.25 -5.45
CA PRO A 63 -1.53 1.08 -6.31
C PRO A 63 -0.21 1.60 -5.71
N THR A 64 -0.08 1.63 -4.37
CA THR A 64 1.10 2.14 -3.66
C THR A 64 1.84 1.05 -2.88
N TYR A 65 1.42 -0.21 -2.96
CA TYR A 65 1.94 -1.30 -2.15
C TYR A 65 3.45 -1.51 -2.33
N ASN A 66 3.93 -1.62 -3.57
CA ASN A 66 5.34 -1.86 -3.87
C ASN A 66 6.22 -0.68 -3.45
N LEU A 67 5.79 0.55 -3.72
CA LEU A 67 6.43 1.76 -3.23
C LEU A 67 6.57 1.75 -1.70
N ALA A 68 5.47 1.49 -0.98
CA ALA A 68 5.47 1.44 0.48
C ALA A 68 6.38 0.31 1.02
N LYS A 69 6.44 -0.83 0.34
CA LYS A 69 7.32 -1.95 0.70
C LYS A 69 8.80 -1.57 0.60
N VAL A 70 9.20 -0.87 -0.47
CA VAL A 70 10.57 -0.40 -0.64
C VAL A 70 10.91 0.66 0.42
N LEU A 71 10.05 1.65 0.63
CA LEU A 71 10.23 2.67 1.66
C LEU A 71 10.34 2.07 3.07
N SER A 72 9.47 1.14 3.41
CA SER A 72 9.49 0.41 4.69
C SER A 72 10.82 -0.32 4.93
N SER A 73 11.41 -0.87 3.85
CA SER A 73 12.71 -1.55 3.91
C SER A 73 13.86 -0.55 4.11
N LEU A 74 13.82 0.61 3.43
CA LEU A 74 14.79 1.68 3.60
C LEU A 74 14.76 2.28 5.01
N MET A 75 13.57 2.39 5.59
CA MET A 75 13.35 2.92 6.94
C MET A 75 13.58 1.89 8.05
N ALA A 76 13.87 0.61 7.72
CA ALA A 76 14.03 -0.44 8.72
C ALA A 76 15.10 -0.12 9.80
N PRO A 77 16.27 0.46 9.47
CA PRO A 77 17.27 0.84 10.48
C PRO A 77 16.79 1.93 11.44
N LEU A 78 15.87 2.80 11.01
CA LEU A 78 15.36 3.93 11.80
C LEU A 78 14.20 3.55 12.72
N ARG A 79 13.70 2.30 12.62
CA ARG A 79 12.45 1.88 13.27
C ARG A 79 12.59 1.66 14.79
N TRP A 80 13.81 1.45 15.29
CA TRP A 80 14.09 1.08 16.69
C TRP A 80 15.02 2.06 17.40
N THR A 81 15.38 3.17 16.76
CA THR A 81 16.30 4.19 17.31
C THR A 81 15.55 5.39 17.91
N MET A 82 14.28 5.23 18.27
CA MET A 82 13.50 6.21 19.06
C MET A 82 12.98 5.58 20.33
#